data_AF-A0AAQ1GLS4-F1
#
_entry.id   AF-A0AAQ1GLS4-F1
#
_cell.length_a   1.000
_cell.length_b   1.000
_cell.length_c   1.000
_cell.angle_alpha   90.00
_cell.angle_beta   90.00
_cell.angle_gamma   90.00
#
_symmetry.space_group_name_H-M   'P 1'
#
loop_
_entity.id
_entity.type
_entity.pdbx_description
1 polymer ?
#
loop_
_entity_poly.entity_id
_entity_poly.type
_entity_poly.pdbx_seq_one_letter_code
_entity_poly.pdbx_strand_id
1 'polypeptide(L)'
;MIIDCHGHFTTVPASFRDWRAKQIAAANDPANAPPLSGAHVSDDEIREGVGNGQLRLQKERGGDLTLFSPIAGLMSHHLGNERTSLEWAEVSNNLVRRVCDIYP
;
A
#
# COMPACT_ATOMS: atom_id res chain seq x y z
N MET A 1 -16.84 -20.10 6.57
CA MET A 1 -16.05 -19.06 5.90
C MET A 1 -16.54 -17.70 6.38
N ILE A 2 -15.67 -16.94 7.02
CA ILE A 2 -15.87 -15.58 7.52
C ILE A 2 -15.01 -14.66 6.66
N ILE A 3 -15.67 -13.79 5.90
CA ILE A 3 -15.02 -12.83 5.00
C ILE A 3 -15.16 -11.44 5.62
N ASP A 4 -14.04 -10.79 5.90
CA ASP A 4 -14.01 -9.35 6.18
C ASP A 4 -14.02 -8.59 4.86
N CYS A 5 -15.09 -7.83 4.60
CA CYS A 5 -15.24 -7.11 3.34
C CYS A 5 -14.44 -5.80 3.29
N HIS A 6 -13.75 -5.41 4.36
CA HIS A 6 -13.09 -4.11 4.45
C HIS A 6 -11.72 -4.17 5.13
N GLY A 7 -10.69 -4.50 4.35
CA GLY A 7 -9.29 -4.45 4.78
C GLY A 7 -8.45 -3.44 4.00
N HIS A 8 -7.53 -2.79 4.71
CA HIS A 8 -6.53 -1.89 4.13
C HIS A 8 -5.10 -2.29 4.55
N PHE A 9 -4.13 -2.11 3.67
CA PHE A 9 -2.71 -2.32 3.99
C PHE A 9 -2.12 -1.17 4.83
N THR A 10 -2.60 -1.01 6.06
CA THR A 10 -2.21 0.09 6.97
C THR A 10 -0.80 -0.05 7.56
N THR A 11 -0.22 -1.25 7.50
CA THR A 11 1.10 -1.62 8.05
C THR A 11 2.23 -1.57 7.01
N VAL A 12 2.03 -0.85 5.90
CA VAL A 12 3.11 -0.55 4.95
C VAL A 12 4.35 0.05 5.64
N PRO A 13 5.57 -0.28 5.18
CA PRO A 13 6.80 0.23 5.78
C PRO A 13 6.91 1.76 5.66
N ALA A 14 7.74 2.35 6.52
CA ALA A 14 7.97 3.80 6.54
C ALA A 14 8.51 4.32 5.20
N SER A 15 9.38 3.55 4.54
CA SER A 15 9.93 3.87 3.21
C SER A 15 8.86 4.18 2.16
N PHE A 16 7.76 3.43 2.17
CA PHE A 16 6.63 3.63 1.25
C PHE A 16 5.89 4.97 1.52
N ARG A 17 5.76 5.34 2.80
CA ARG A 17 5.16 6.61 3.23
C ARG A 17 6.06 7.79 2.85
N ASP A 18 7.36 7.65 3.08
CA ASP A 18 8.36 8.68 2.75
C ASP A 18 8.43 8.92 1.24
N TRP A 19 8.35 7.86 0.43
CA TRP A 19 8.27 7.99 -1.02
C TRP A 19 7.01 8.77 -1.45
N ARG A 20 5.84 8.44 -0.90
CA ARG A 20 4.59 9.15 -1.21
C ARG A 20 4.66 10.62 -0.82
N ALA A 21 5.27 10.94 0.32
CA ALA A 21 5.49 12.33 0.74
C ALA A 21 6.37 13.11 -0.26
N LYS A 22 7.47 12.50 -0.73
CA LYS A 22 8.34 13.10 -1.77
C LYS A 22 7.59 13.30 -3.09
N GLN A 23 6.77 12.34 -3.50
CA GLN A 23 5.96 12.44 -4.72
C GLN A 23 4.98 13.61 -4.65
N ILE A 24 4.28 13.77 -3.51
CA ILE A 24 3.36 14.89 -3.30
C ILE A 24 4.11 16.23 -3.32
N ALA A 25 5.27 16.31 -2.66
CA ALA A 25 6.07 17.53 -2.63
C ALA A 25 6.55 17.96 -4.04
N ALA A 26 6.82 16.99 -4.92
CA ALA A 26 7.25 17.21 -6.30
C ALA A 26 6.10 17.19 -7.33
N ALA A 27 4.83 17.32 -6.89
CA ALA A 27 3.68 17.15 -7.79
C ALA A 27 3.71 18.09 -9.00
N ASN A 28 4.13 19.35 -8.77
CA ASN A 28 4.28 20.40 -9.78
C ASN A 28 5.71 20.53 -10.32
N ASP A 29 6.60 19.59 -9.96
CA ASP A 29 7.99 19.54 -10.43
C ASP A 29 8.34 18.12 -10.87
N PRO A 30 7.87 17.69 -12.06
CA PRO A 30 8.10 16.34 -12.58
C PRO A 30 9.57 15.94 -12.68
N ALA A 31 10.47 16.91 -12.94
CA ALA A 31 11.89 16.65 -13.13
C ALA A 31 12.57 16.20 -11.83
N ASN A 32 12.04 16.62 -10.68
CA ASN A 32 12.56 16.28 -9.35
C ASN A 32 11.67 15.26 -8.60
N ALA A 33 10.68 14.66 -9.27
CA ALA A 33 9.85 13.63 -8.68
C ALA A 33 10.67 12.37 -8.36
N PRO A 34 10.38 11.66 -7.26
CA PRO A 34 11.07 10.41 -6.96
C PRO A 34 10.74 9.35 -8.03
N PRO A 35 11.69 8.48 -8.41
CA PRO A 35 11.43 7.43 -9.37
C PRO A 35 10.42 6.42 -8.80
N LEU A 36 9.57 5.83 -9.65
CA LEU A 36 8.59 4.80 -9.26
C LEU A 36 9.25 3.59 -8.58
N SER A 37 10.43 3.21 -9.02
CA SER A 37 11.23 2.13 -8.40
C SER A 37 11.62 2.43 -6.94
N GLY A 38 11.56 3.69 -6.51
CA GLY A 38 11.77 4.09 -5.12
C GLY A 38 10.60 3.73 -4.20
N ALA A 39 9.41 3.43 -4.73
CA ALA A 39 8.27 2.95 -3.95
C ALA A 39 8.34 1.43 -3.67
N HIS A 40 9.54 0.86 -3.73
CA HIS A 40 9.74 -0.57 -3.56
C HIS A 40 9.49 -1.00 -2.12
N VAL A 41 8.79 -2.12 -1.99
CA VAL A 41 8.61 -2.87 -0.73
C VAL A 41 9.01 -4.31 -1.02
N SER A 42 9.99 -4.83 -0.31
CA SER A 42 10.45 -6.22 -0.48
C SER A 42 9.39 -7.23 -0.03
N ASP A 43 9.50 -8.48 -0.48
CA ASP A 43 8.60 -9.55 -0.01
C ASP A 43 8.71 -9.76 1.51
N ASP A 44 9.90 -9.57 2.09
CA ASP A 44 10.11 -9.71 3.53
C ASP A 44 9.46 -8.57 4.32
N GLU A 45 9.52 -7.32 3.81
CA GLU A 45 8.74 -6.22 4.40
C GLU A 45 7.23 -6.45 4.28
N ILE A 46 6.75 -7.07 3.19
CA ILE A 46 5.34 -7.47 3.08
C ILE A 46 5.00 -8.53 4.14
N ARG A 47 5.84 -9.56 4.29
CA ARG A 47 5.62 -10.61 5.29
C ARG A 47 5.65 -10.08 6.71
N GLU A 48 6.56 -9.15 7.01
CA GLU A 48 6.63 -8.50 8.31
C GLU A 48 5.38 -7.65 8.56
N GLY A 49 5.01 -6.76 7.64
CA GLY A 49 3.90 -5.84 7.80
C GLY A 49 2.53 -6.52 7.83
N VAL A 50 2.26 -7.45 6.91
CA VAL A 50 0.98 -8.17 6.83
C VAL A 50 0.93 -9.32 7.84
N GLY A 51 2.02 -10.09 7.96
CA GLY A 51 2.11 -11.26 8.82
C GLY A 51 1.91 -10.93 10.29
N ASN A 52 2.67 -9.94 10.80
CA ASN A 52 2.59 -9.52 12.21
C ASN A 52 1.39 -8.59 12.50
N GLY A 53 0.81 -8.01 11.45
CA GLY A 53 -0.36 -7.13 11.50
C GLY A 53 -1.67 -7.88 11.23
N GLN A 54 -2.17 -7.73 10.02
CA GLN A 54 -3.52 -8.15 9.60
C GLN A 54 -3.69 -9.67 9.67
N LEU A 55 -2.71 -10.45 9.21
CA LEU A 55 -2.82 -11.92 9.17
C LEU A 55 -2.87 -12.52 10.59
N ARG A 56 -2.06 -11.99 11.51
CA ARG A 56 -2.12 -12.37 12.93
C ARG A 56 -3.50 -12.07 13.53
N LEU A 57 -4.01 -10.86 13.33
CA LEU A 57 -5.32 -10.45 13.84
C LEU A 57 -6.46 -11.24 13.20
N GLN A 58 -6.38 -11.55 11.90
CA GLN A 58 -7.37 -12.38 11.21
C GLN A 58 -7.45 -13.77 11.87
N LYS A 59 -6.30 -14.40 12.15
CA LYS A 59 -6.23 -15.71 12.85
C LYS A 59 -6.80 -15.63 14.27
N GLU A 60 -6.39 -14.63 15.05
CA GLU A 60 -6.87 -14.43 16.42
C GLU A 60 -8.38 -14.19 16.50
N ARG A 61 -8.98 -13.60 15.46
CA ARG A 61 -10.41 -13.29 15.38
C ARG A 61 -11.23 -14.37 14.66
N GLY A 62 -10.59 -15.43 14.14
CA GLY A 62 -11.25 -16.52 13.42
C GLY A 62 -11.75 -16.15 12.01
N GLY A 63 -11.12 -15.18 11.34
CA GLY A 63 -11.43 -14.81 9.95
C GLY A 63 -10.74 -15.73 8.93
N ASP A 64 -11.38 -15.96 7.78
CA ASP A 64 -10.86 -16.82 6.71
C ASP A 64 -10.25 -16.00 5.56
N LEU A 65 -10.86 -14.88 5.19
CA LEU A 65 -10.43 -14.04 4.07
C LEU A 65 -10.73 -12.57 4.35
N THR A 66 -9.90 -11.67 3.82
CA THR A 66 -10.15 -10.23 3.84
C THR A 66 -10.12 -9.67 2.42
N LEU A 67 -11.14 -8.89 2.04
CA LEU A 67 -11.06 -8.06 0.84
C LEU A 67 -10.08 -6.91 1.10
N PHE A 68 -8.93 -6.97 0.45
CA PHE A 68 -7.79 -6.12 0.78
C PHE A 68 -7.57 -5.03 -0.26
N SER A 69 -7.27 -3.82 0.20
CA SER A 69 -7.10 -2.64 -0.64
C SER A 69 -5.98 -1.73 -0.13
N PRO A 70 -5.54 -0.73 -0.91
CA PRO A 70 -4.54 0.22 -0.46
C PRO A 70 -4.92 0.97 0.81
N ILE A 71 -3.93 1.48 1.54
CA ILE A 71 -4.15 2.33 2.71
C ILE A 71 -4.90 3.61 2.34
N ALA A 72 -6.13 3.75 2.85
CA ALA A 72 -6.98 4.91 2.60
C ALA A 72 -6.31 6.24 2.99
N GLY A 73 -5.60 6.26 4.12
CA GLY A 73 -4.94 7.45 4.65
C GLY A 73 -3.83 8.05 3.78
N LEU A 74 -3.38 7.35 2.72
CA LEU A 74 -2.40 7.87 1.77
C LEU A 74 -2.97 8.05 0.35
N MET A 75 -4.24 7.68 0.11
CA MET A 75 -4.88 7.85 -1.21
C MET A 75 -4.84 9.31 -1.63
N SER A 76 -5.29 10.20 -0.74
CA SER A 76 -5.12 11.66 -0.82
C SER A 76 -5.29 12.22 -2.23
N HIS A 77 -6.40 11.88 -2.90
CA HIS A 77 -6.69 12.29 -4.29
C HIS A 77 -6.72 13.81 -4.50
N HIS A 78 -6.86 14.57 -3.42
CA HIS A 78 -6.81 16.04 -3.41
C HIS A 78 -5.38 16.60 -3.37
N LEU A 79 -4.36 15.76 -3.26
CA LEU A 79 -2.95 16.16 -3.22
C LEU A 79 -2.27 15.81 -4.54
N GLY A 80 -1.79 16.85 -5.23
CA GLY A 80 -1.07 16.73 -6.51
C GLY A 80 -1.98 16.95 -7.72
N ASN A 81 -1.77 16.14 -8.76
CA ASN A 81 -2.47 16.21 -10.05
C ASN A 81 -2.74 14.80 -10.60
N GLU A 82 -3.34 14.73 -11.80
CA GLU A 82 -3.68 13.48 -12.49
C GLU A 82 -2.50 12.50 -12.56
N ARG A 83 -1.32 12.97 -12.99
CA ARG A 83 -0.11 12.16 -13.07
C ARG A 83 0.22 11.52 -11.71
N THR A 84 0.29 12.32 -10.66
CA THR A 84 0.60 11.79 -9.31
C THR A 84 -0.44 10.80 -8.81
N SER A 85 -1.70 10.95 -9.22
CA SER A 85 -2.79 10.05 -8.86
C SER A 85 -2.70 8.73 -9.61
N LEU A 86 -2.41 8.75 -10.92
CA LEU A 86 -2.19 7.55 -11.72
C LEU A 86 -1.01 6.73 -11.21
N GLU A 87 0.14 7.37 -11.03
CA GLU A 87 1.35 6.73 -10.50
C GLU A 87 1.10 6.12 -9.12
N TRP A 88 0.40 6.85 -8.23
CA TRP A 88 0.12 6.34 -6.89
C TRP A 88 -0.87 5.18 -6.88
N ALA A 89 -1.92 5.25 -7.70
CA ALA A 89 -2.88 4.17 -7.85
C ALA A 89 -2.20 2.89 -8.35
N GLU A 90 -1.32 2.99 -9.35
CA GLU A 90 -0.57 1.84 -9.86
C GLU A 90 0.35 1.25 -8.79
N VAL A 91 1.19 2.08 -8.17
CA VAL A 91 2.13 1.65 -7.13
C VAL A 91 1.41 0.94 -5.97
N SER A 92 0.33 1.54 -5.48
CA SER A 92 -0.39 1.01 -4.32
C SER A 92 -1.23 -0.23 -4.64
N ASN A 93 -1.85 -0.29 -5.82
CA ASN A 93 -2.57 -1.50 -6.27
C ASN A 93 -1.62 -2.66 -6.55
N ASN A 94 -0.47 -2.41 -7.18
CA ASN A 94 0.54 -3.44 -7.43
C ASN A 94 1.11 -4.01 -6.12
N LEU A 95 1.26 -3.16 -5.09
CA LEU A 95 1.66 -3.63 -3.77
C LEU A 95 0.61 -4.57 -3.16
N VAL A 96 -0.67 -4.21 -3.21
CA VAL A 96 -1.76 -5.09 -2.75
C VAL A 96 -1.82 -6.38 -3.57
N ARG A 97 -1.63 -6.30 -4.89
CA ARG A 97 -1.57 -7.49 -5.75
C ARG A 97 -0.49 -8.48 -5.28
N ARG A 98 0.70 -7.98 -4.93
CA ARG A 98 1.79 -8.78 -4.38
C ARG A 98 1.46 -9.39 -3.02
N VAL A 99 0.71 -8.68 -2.17
CA VAL A 99 0.20 -9.27 -0.92
C VAL A 99 -0.68 -10.50 -1.23
N CYS A 100 -1.59 -10.40 -2.20
CA CYS A 100 -2.43 -11.51 -2.62
C CYS A 100 -1.63 -12.67 -3.26
N ASP A 101 -0.47 -12.40 -3.86
CA ASP A 101 0.40 -13.48 -4.38
C ASP A 101 1.17 -14.20 -3.26
N ILE A 102 1.58 -13.48 -2.22
CA ILE A 102 2.29 -14.05 -1.06
C ILE A 102 1.31 -14.78 -0.13
N TYR A 103 0.08 -14.27 -0.01
CA TYR A 103 -0.99 -14.80 0.84
C TYR A 103 -2.28 -15.00 0.01
N PRO A 104 -2.35 -16.07 -0.80
CA PRO A 104 -3.52 -16.35 -1.63
C PRO A 104 -4.74 -16.83 -0.81
#